data_AF-A0A4Q9MFN8-F1
#
_entry.id   AF-A0A4Q9MFN8-F1
#
_cell.length_a   1.000
_cell.length_b   1.000
_cell.length_c   1.000
_cell.angle_alpha   90.00
_cell.angle_beta   90.00
_cell.angle_gamma   90.00
#
_symmetry.space_group_name_H-M   'P 1'
#
loop_
_entity.id
_entity.type
_entity.pdbx_description
1 polymer ?
#
loop_
_entity_poly.entity_id
_entity_poly.type
_entity_poly.pdbx_seq_one_letter_code
_entity_poly.pdbx_strand_id
1 'polypeptide(L)'
;MALKFATLPVPPRISKISSSSSSAKSDRSYPDLGMPTREEFSTMQEQYIGSLDGRKQAKALISQEMFDDIWLALHKPRDNKIGSPQFRWWVRKMFRLALPDDFGGLTPPLPVVLHDGKRVAIREQIYDIMCACHERVRHGGRDKTANEIRKTYTWVPKDLIALFVKNCPTCVCKRTGQIDERVEDAAPPQQTNATPT
;
A
#
# COMPACT_ATOMS: atom_id res chain seq x y z
N MET A 1 -26.35 -0.33 -2.87
CA MET A 1 -25.81 0.62 -3.87
C MET A 1 -24.34 0.34 -4.03
N ALA A 2 -23.93 -0.23 -5.16
CA ALA A 2 -22.52 -0.54 -5.43
C ALA A 2 -21.80 0.76 -5.82
N LEU A 3 -20.95 1.27 -4.93
CA LEU A 3 -20.08 2.40 -5.24
C LEU A 3 -18.91 1.87 -6.10
N LYS A 4 -18.92 2.26 -7.37
CA LYS A 4 -17.81 2.05 -8.31
C LYS A 4 -16.63 2.90 -7.83
N PHE A 5 -15.55 2.25 -7.39
CA PHE A 5 -14.31 2.92 -7.04
C PHE A 5 -13.59 3.36 -8.32
N ALA A 6 -13.58 4.65 -8.59
CA ALA A 6 -12.74 5.24 -9.63
C ALA A 6 -11.28 5.25 -9.16
N THR A 7 -10.38 4.74 -10.01
CA THR A 7 -8.92 4.84 -9.85
C THR A 7 -8.52 6.29 -9.64
N LEU A 8 -7.94 6.61 -8.49
CA LEU A 8 -7.52 7.97 -8.15
C LEU A 8 -6.28 8.38 -8.96
N PRO A 9 -6.23 9.62 -9.50
CA PRO A 9 -5.08 10.13 -10.21
C PRO A 9 -3.90 10.46 -9.27
N VAL A 10 -2.71 10.01 -9.66
CA VAL A 10 -1.44 10.27 -8.97
C VAL A 10 -1.09 11.77 -9.13
N PRO A 11 -0.71 12.48 -8.04
CA PRO A 11 -0.36 13.90 -8.13
C PRO A 11 0.95 14.12 -8.92
N PRO A 12 1.10 15.27 -9.60
CA PRO A 12 2.21 15.52 -10.50
C PRO A 12 3.57 15.72 -9.79
N ARG A 13 4.59 15.38 -10.56
CA ARG A 13 6.04 15.34 -10.24
C ARG A 13 6.59 16.73 -9.92
N ILE A 14 7.04 16.96 -8.69
CA ILE A 14 7.90 18.09 -8.35
C ILE A 14 9.36 17.70 -8.61
N SER A 15 9.96 18.37 -9.58
CA SER A 15 11.38 18.27 -9.92
C SER A 15 12.20 19.11 -8.93
N LYS A 16 13.08 18.50 -8.15
CA LYS A 16 14.21 19.20 -7.53
C LYS A 16 15.53 18.56 -7.94
N ILE A 17 16.39 19.41 -8.47
CA ILE A 17 17.73 19.19 -8.96
C ILE A 17 18.70 19.23 -7.77
N SER A 18 19.79 18.46 -7.89
CA SER A 18 21.15 18.68 -7.37
C SER A 18 21.74 17.55 -6.50
N SER A 19 22.73 16.87 -7.10
CA SER A 19 24.10 16.57 -6.63
C SER A 19 24.33 15.87 -5.28
N SER A 20 25.24 14.91 -5.07
CA SER A 20 26.09 14.00 -5.85
C SER A 20 26.92 13.21 -4.81
N SER A 21 27.05 11.89 -4.92
CA SER A 21 28.26 11.15 -4.48
C SER A 21 28.20 9.69 -4.94
N SER A 22 29.21 9.32 -5.74
CA SER A 22 29.23 8.12 -6.58
C SER A 22 30.00 6.98 -5.91
N SER A 23 29.40 5.80 -5.81
CA SER A 23 30.12 4.53 -5.87
C SER A 23 29.60 3.77 -7.08
N ALA A 24 30.47 3.66 -8.09
CA ALA A 24 30.17 3.02 -9.36
C ALA A 24 29.91 1.52 -9.15
N LYS A 25 28.62 1.14 -9.04
CA LYS A 25 28.17 -0.20 -9.42
C LYS A 25 27.83 -0.13 -10.90
N SER A 26 28.41 -1.03 -11.68
CA SER A 26 28.21 -1.13 -13.12
C SER A 26 26.74 -0.99 -13.48
N ASP A 27 26.44 -0.06 -14.38
CA ASP A 27 25.11 0.24 -14.89
C ASP A 27 24.65 -0.87 -15.85
N ARG A 28 24.46 -2.07 -15.30
CA ARG A 28 23.68 -3.10 -16.00
C ARG A 28 22.23 -2.62 -15.97
N SER A 29 21.76 -2.12 -17.12
CA SER A 29 20.35 -1.81 -17.35
C SER A 29 19.55 -3.11 -17.34
N TYR A 30 19.06 -3.52 -16.16
CA TYR A 30 18.14 -4.65 -16.03
C TYR A 30 16.75 -4.25 -16.52
N PRO A 31 16.01 -5.16 -17.19
CA PRO A 31 14.64 -4.89 -17.57
C PRO A 31 13.78 -4.61 -16.33
N ASP A 32 12.87 -3.65 -16.46
CA ASP A 32 11.81 -3.44 -15.47
C ASP A 32 10.74 -4.50 -15.70
N LEU A 33 10.70 -5.50 -14.81
CA LEU A 33 9.75 -6.61 -14.82
C LEU A 33 8.47 -6.26 -14.05
N GLY A 34 8.31 -5.02 -13.62
CA GLY A 34 7.15 -4.54 -12.88
C GLY A 34 7.16 -4.86 -11.38
N MET A 35 5.96 -4.94 -10.82
CA MET A 35 5.68 -5.12 -9.39
C MET A 35 5.08 -6.51 -9.14
N PRO A 36 5.11 -7.02 -7.90
CA PRO A 36 4.28 -8.16 -7.53
C PRO A 36 2.82 -7.89 -7.90
N THR A 37 2.11 -8.92 -8.33
CA THR A 37 0.67 -8.86 -8.56
C THR A 37 -0.10 -8.61 -7.26
N ARG A 38 -1.35 -8.20 -7.37
CA ARG A 38 -2.18 -7.94 -6.19
C ARG A 38 -2.51 -9.22 -5.44
N GLU A 39 -2.62 -10.33 -6.16
CA GLU A 39 -2.86 -11.68 -5.63
C GLU A 39 -1.65 -12.18 -4.83
N GLU A 40 -0.45 -12.03 -5.38
CA GLU A 40 0.80 -12.33 -4.66
C GLU A 40 0.92 -11.46 -3.40
N PHE A 41 0.59 -10.17 -3.49
CA PHE A 41 0.61 -9.29 -2.34
C PHE A 41 -0.44 -9.67 -1.28
N SER A 42 -1.63 -10.12 -1.67
CA SER A 42 -2.64 -10.62 -0.72
C SER A 42 -2.10 -11.79 0.08
N THR A 43 -1.44 -12.74 -0.59
CA THR A 43 -0.76 -13.87 0.06
C THR A 43 0.32 -13.38 1.04
N MET A 44 1.10 -12.36 0.67
CA MET A 44 2.09 -11.73 1.55
C MET A 44 1.44 -11.05 2.78
N GLN A 45 0.29 -10.40 2.61
CA GLN A 45 -0.45 -9.79 3.72
C GLN A 45 -0.96 -10.85 4.69
N GLU A 46 -1.50 -11.96 4.19
CA GLU A 46 -1.98 -13.08 5.01
C GLU A 46 -0.83 -13.75 5.76
N GLN A 47 0.30 -14.00 5.08
CA GLN A 47 1.51 -14.52 5.72
C GLN A 47 1.99 -13.59 6.84
N TYR A 48 1.98 -12.27 6.61
CA TYR A 48 2.35 -11.28 7.62
C TYR A 48 1.41 -11.34 8.83
N ILE A 49 0.09 -11.30 8.62
CA ILE A 49 -0.89 -11.34 9.72
C ILE A 49 -0.77 -12.66 10.48
N GLY A 50 -0.68 -13.80 9.78
CA GLY A 50 -0.56 -15.13 10.39
C GLY A 50 0.71 -15.33 11.21
N SER A 51 1.76 -14.56 10.93
CA SER A 51 3.01 -14.59 11.72
C SER A 51 2.92 -13.85 13.06
N LEU A 52 1.86 -13.07 13.30
CA LEU A 52 1.68 -12.28 14.52
C LEU A 52 0.89 -13.06 15.58
N ASP A 53 1.13 -12.75 16.86
CA ASP A 53 0.26 -13.17 17.97
C ASP A 53 -1.17 -12.66 17.74
N GLY A 54 -2.19 -13.49 18.04
CA GLY A 54 -3.60 -13.16 17.87
C GLY A 54 -4.01 -11.81 18.49
N ARG A 55 -3.38 -11.39 19.60
CA ARG A 55 -3.61 -10.05 20.19
C ARG A 55 -3.15 -8.90 19.31
N LYS A 56 -2.14 -9.11 18.47
CA LYS A 56 -1.60 -8.11 17.54
C LYS A 56 -2.31 -8.14 16.19
N GLN A 57 -2.82 -9.29 15.76
CA GLN A 57 -3.48 -9.47 14.45
C GLN A 57 -4.66 -8.49 14.25
N ALA A 58 -5.51 -8.35 15.27
CA ALA A 58 -6.75 -7.57 15.15
C ALA A 58 -6.55 -6.10 14.75
N LYS A 59 -5.40 -5.50 15.08
CA LYS A 59 -5.08 -4.08 14.77
C LYS A 59 -3.82 -3.92 13.92
N ALA A 60 -3.28 -5.02 13.41
CA ALA A 60 -2.03 -5.03 12.65
C ALA A 60 -2.15 -4.18 11.38
N LEU A 61 -3.28 -4.31 10.68
CA LEU A 61 -3.68 -3.50 9.54
C LEU A 61 -5.09 -2.97 9.82
N ILE A 62 -5.37 -1.72 9.43
CA ILE A 62 -6.71 -1.14 9.54
C ILE A 62 -7.51 -1.57 8.31
N SER A 63 -8.53 -2.43 8.48
CA SER A 63 -9.47 -2.73 7.40
C SER A 63 -10.36 -1.52 7.09
N GLN A 64 -10.99 -1.53 5.92
CA GLN A 64 -11.99 -0.50 5.59
C GLN A 64 -13.09 -0.39 6.67
N GLU A 65 -13.63 -1.51 7.15
CA GLU A 65 -14.63 -1.52 8.23
C GLU A 65 -14.11 -0.85 9.52
N MET A 66 -12.88 -1.19 9.94
CA MET A 66 -12.28 -0.55 11.11
C MET A 66 -12.02 0.94 10.89
N PHE A 67 -11.64 1.34 9.68
CA PHE A 67 -11.47 2.74 9.32
C PHE A 67 -12.80 3.50 9.42
N ASP A 68 -13.90 2.92 8.98
CA ASP A 68 -15.23 3.52 9.06
C ASP A 68 -15.68 3.69 10.52
N ASP A 69 -15.41 2.69 11.37
CA ASP A 69 -15.65 2.79 12.82
C ASP A 69 -14.78 3.86 13.49
N ILE A 70 -13.50 3.96 13.11
CA ILE A 70 -12.60 5.02 13.57
C ILE A 70 -13.17 6.38 13.16
N TRP A 71 -13.55 6.52 11.89
CA TRP A 71 -14.12 7.75 11.34
C TRP A 71 -15.39 8.17 12.09
N LEU A 72 -16.30 7.23 12.31
CA LEU A 72 -17.57 7.47 12.99
C LEU A 72 -17.35 7.83 14.47
N ALA A 73 -16.44 7.14 15.16
CA ALA A 73 -16.10 7.41 16.56
C ALA A 73 -15.47 8.81 16.74
N LEU A 74 -14.74 9.30 15.73
CA LEU A 74 -14.20 10.67 15.73
C LEU A 74 -15.27 11.72 15.42
N HIS A 75 -16.20 11.45 14.50
CA HIS A 75 -17.29 12.37 14.15
C HIS A 75 -18.36 12.49 15.22
N LYS A 76 -18.67 11.38 15.90
CA LYS A 76 -19.73 11.29 16.90
C LYS A 76 -19.14 10.84 18.24
N PRO A 77 -18.32 11.66 18.92
CA PRO A 77 -17.60 11.25 20.12
C PRO A 77 -18.50 10.91 21.32
N ARG A 78 -19.78 11.31 21.27
CA ARG A 78 -20.80 11.00 22.29
C ARG A 78 -21.60 9.74 21.99
N ASP A 79 -21.46 9.16 20.81
CA ASP A 79 -22.17 7.95 20.43
C ASP A 79 -21.48 6.73 21.06
N ASN A 80 -22.17 6.11 22.03
CA ASN A 80 -21.67 4.95 22.75
C ASN A 80 -21.94 3.62 22.05
N LYS A 81 -22.63 3.63 20.90
CA LYS A 81 -22.92 2.43 20.10
C LYS A 81 -21.74 1.99 19.24
N ILE A 82 -20.76 2.87 19.02
CA ILE A 82 -19.60 2.61 18.16
C ILE A 82 -18.52 1.89 18.96
N GLY A 83 -18.31 0.61 18.63
CA GLY A 83 -17.31 -0.25 19.27
C GLY A 83 -17.41 -0.30 20.80
N SER A 84 -16.33 -0.80 21.42
CA SER A 84 -16.22 -0.83 22.88
C SER A 84 -15.74 0.51 23.47
N PRO A 85 -15.94 0.77 24.78
CA PRO A 85 -15.35 1.93 25.45
C PRO A 85 -13.82 2.01 25.27
N GLN A 86 -13.13 0.87 25.32
CA GLN A 86 -11.68 0.80 25.10
C GLN A 86 -11.32 1.16 23.66
N PHE A 87 -12.11 0.71 22.68
CA PHE A 87 -11.93 1.09 21.28
C PHE A 87 -12.07 2.61 21.10
N ARG A 88 -13.15 3.22 21.59
CA ARG A 88 -13.35 4.68 21.47
C ARG A 88 -12.28 5.50 22.17
N TRP A 89 -11.78 5.04 23.33
CA TRP A 89 -10.66 5.69 23.99
C TRP A 89 -9.38 5.59 23.14
N TRP A 90 -9.08 4.39 22.62
CA TRP A 90 -7.94 4.17 21.74
C TRP A 90 -8.02 5.03 20.48
N VAL A 91 -9.20 5.14 19.85
CA VAL A 91 -9.41 5.95 18.65
C VAL A 91 -9.08 7.42 18.90
N ARG A 92 -9.65 8.02 19.95
CA ARG A 92 -9.40 9.43 20.29
C ARG A 92 -7.95 9.71 20.69
N LYS A 93 -7.25 8.69 21.20
CA LYS A 93 -5.85 8.80 21.59
C LYS A 93 -4.91 8.73 20.38
N MET A 94 -5.21 7.88 19.41
CA MET A 94 -4.30 7.58 18.30
C MET A 94 -4.59 8.41 17.04
N PHE A 95 -5.86 8.76 16.83
CA PHE A 95 -6.30 9.32 15.55
C PHE A 95 -6.96 10.69 15.72
N ARG A 96 -6.91 11.47 14.64
CA ARG A 96 -7.70 12.69 14.47
C ARG A 96 -8.23 12.79 13.05
N LEU A 97 -9.25 13.62 12.88
CA LEU A 97 -9.74 14.00 11.56
C LEU A 97 -8.80 15.03 10.93
N ALA A 98 -8.61 14.93 9.63
CA ALA A 98 -7.92 15.98 8.88
C ALA A 98 -8.78 17.24 8.82
N LEU A 99 -8.12 18.39 8.94
CA LEU A 99 -8.71 19.71 8.76
C LEU A 99 -8.31 20.26 7.37
N PRO A 100 -9.03 21.26 6.82
CA PRO A 100 -8.67 21.88 5.55
C PRO A 100 -7.21 22.39 5.50
N ASP A 101 -6.71 22.89 6.63
CA ASP A 101 -5.34 23.41 6.76
C ASP A 101 -4.28 22.32 6.54
N ASP A 102 -4.58 21.05 6.86
CA ASP A 102 -3.66 19.93 6.63
C ASP A 102 -3.39 19.68 5.14
N PHE A 103 -4.22 20.24 4.25
CA PHE A 103 -4.11 20.13 2.79
C PHE A 103 -3.98 21.50 2.11
N GLY A 104 -3.43 22.50 2.80
CA GLY A 104 -3.21 23.83 2.22
C GLY A 104 -4.50 24.60 1.96
N GLY A 105 -5.50 24.42 2.82
CA GLY A 105 -6.81 25.07 2.72
C GLY A 105 -7.81 24.33 1.81
N LEU A 106 -7.41 23.20 1.22
CA LEU A 106 -8.30 22.37 0.41
C LEU A 106 -8.98 21.32 1.30
N THR A 107 -10.31 21.34 1.34
CA THR A 107 -11.04 20.24 1.97
C THR A 107 -10.85 18.98 1.11
N PRO A 108 -10.30 17.88 1.67
CA PRO A 108 -10.15 16.66 0.91
C PRO A 108 -11.54 16.16 0.50
N PRO A 109 -11.70 15.64 -0.73
CA PRO A 109 -12.99 15.13 -1.20
C PRO A 109 -13.45 13.87 -0.44
N LEU A 110 -12.54 13.25 0.32
CA LEU A 110 -12.78 12.04 1.07
C LEU A 110 -12.38 12.21 2.54
N PRO A 111 -13.06 11.47 3.43
CA PRO A 111 -12.70 11.40 4.84
C PRO A 111 -11.26 10.95 5.05
N VAL A 112 -10.39 11.83 5.58
CA VAL A 112 -9.01 11.48 5.90
C VAL A 112 -8.82 11.40 7.41
N VAL A 113 -8.49 10.19 7.89
CA VAL A 113 -8.03 9.97 9.26
C VAL A 113 -6.52 10.11 9.30
N LEU A 114 -6.03 10.88 10.27
CA LEU A 114 -4.61 11.13 10.49
C LEU A 114 -4.13 10.49 11.79
N HIS A 115 -2.88 10.01 11.75
CA HIS A 115 -2.07 9.59 12.90
C HIS A 115 -0.70 10.26 12.75
N ASP A 116 -0.21 10.95 13.79
CA ASP A 116 1.04 11.73 13.74
C ASP A 116 1.13 12.68 12.53
N GLY A 117 0.02 13.32 12.16
CA GLY A 117 -0.06 14.24 11.03
C GLY A 117 0.03 13.58 9.65
N LYS A 118 -0.04 12.25 9.57
CA LYS A 118 0.07 11.47 8.33
C LYS A 118 -1.18 10.62 8.12
N ARG A 119 -1.46 10.30 6.86
CA ARG A 119 -2.65 9.52 6.46
C ARG A 119 -2.55 8.09 6.99
N VAL A 120 -3.59 7.62 7.67
CA VAL A 120 -3.65 6.21 8.07
C VAL A 120 -3.88 5.36 6.83
N ALA A 121 -3.00 4.38 6.57
CA ALA A 121 -3.17 3.46 5.46
C ALA A 121 -4.24 2.40 5.76
N ILE A 122 -5.15 2.23 4.82
CA ILE A 122 -6.19 1.20 4.86
C ILE A 122 -5.66 -0.07 4.19
N ARG A 123 -5.88 -1.24 4.79
CA ARG A 123 -5.37 -2.55 4.36
C ARG A 123 -5.51 -2.78 2.86
N GLU A 124 -6.68 -2.48 2.32
CA GLU A 124 -7.06 -2.71 0.92
C GLU A 124 -6.29 -1.79 -0.06
N GLN A 125 -5.82 -0.64 0.44
CA GLN A 125 -5.07 0.38 -0.31
C GLN A 125 -3.55 0.21 -0.19
N ILE A 126 -3.06 -0.62 0.74
CA ILE A 126 -1.62 -0.75 1.01
C ILE A 126 -0.86 -1.16 -0.25
N TYR A 127 -1.42 -2.03 -1.10
CA TYR A 127 -0.79 -2.44 -2.35
C TYR A 127 -0.47 -1.25 -3.26
N ASP A 128 -1.46 -0.37 -3.50
CA ASP A 128 -1.29 0.79 -4.38
C ASP A 128 -0.28 1.77 -3.80
N ILE A 129 -0.32 1.95 -2.47
CA ILE A 129 0.66 2.77 -1.73
C ILE A 129 2.07 2.20 -1.92
N MET A 130 2.24 0.88 -1.78
CA MET A 130 3.54 0.23 -1.95
C MET A 130 4.05 0.37 -3.39
N CYS A 131 3.23 0.08 -4.39
CA CYS A 131 3.63 0.21 -5.79
C CYS A 131 4.04 1.66 -6.11
N ALA A 132 3.21 2.63 -5.76
CA ALA A 132 3.49 4.04 -6.03
C ALA A 132 4.76 4.54 -5.32
N CYS A 133 4.96 4.20 -4.04
CA CYS A 133 6.15 4.61 -3.30
C CYS A 133 7.41 3.87 -3.75
N HIS A 134 7.31 2.58 -4.05
CA HIS A 134 8.45 1.77 -4.50
C HIS A 134 8.93 2.19 -5.90
N GLU A 135 7.99 2.50 -6.79
CA GLU A 135 8.27 3.06 -8.13
C GLU A 135 8.96 4.43 -8.02
N ARG A 136 8.46 5.32 -7.14
CA ARG A 136 9.07 6.65 -6.92
C ARG A 136 10.52 6.57 -6.45
N VAL A 137 10.87 5.56 -5.66
CA VAL A 137 12.26 5.32 -5.22
C VAL A 137 13.04 4.42 -6.20
N ARG A 138 12.52 4.19 -7.41
CA ARG A 138 13.15 3.43 -8.50
C ARG A 138 13.57 2.03 -8.06
N HIS A 139 12.64 1.28 -7.48
CA HIS A 139 12.89 -0.05 -6.91
C HIS A 139 13.98 -0.04 -5.81
N GLY A 140 14.00 1.02 -5.01
CA GLY A 140 14.87 1.14 -3.85
C GLY A 140 14.58 0.06 -2.79
N GLY A 141 15.61 -0.33 -2.04
CA GLY A 141 15.48 -1.35 -0.99
C GLY A 141 14.47 -0.99 0.11
N ARG A 142 14.22 -1.95 1.02
CA ARG A 142 13.25 -1.85 2.13
C ARG A 142 13.26 -0.49 2.82
N ASP A 143 14.43 -0.02 3.25
CA ASP A 143 14.52 1.20 4.07
C ASP A 143 14.22 2.47 3.27
N LYS A 144 14.60 2.52 1.97
CA LYS A 144 14.24 3.63 1.08
C LYS A 144 12.73 3.69 0.84
N THR A 145 12.14 2.55 0.49
CA THR A 145 10.69 2.44 0.27
C THR A 145 9.91 2.79 1.53
N ALA A 146 10.33 2.27 2.69
CA ALA A 146 9.68 2.57 3.95
C ALA A 146 9.81 4.05 4.34
N ASN A 147 10.93 4.70 4.00
CA ASN A 147 11.09 6.13 4.22
C ASN A 147 10.15 6.95 3.34
N GLU A 148 9.98 6.55 2.08
CA GLU A 148 9.05 7.20 1.15
C GLU A 148 7.60 7.08 1.62
N ILE A 149 7.17 5.88 2.03
CA ILE A 149 5.83 5.66 2.59
C ILE A 149 5.60 6.54 3.81
N ARG A 150 6.57 6.60 4.74
CA ARG A 150 6.47 7.39 5.98
C ARG A 150 6.41 8.90 5.76
N LYS A 151 6.62 9.43 4.56
CA LYS A 151 6.38 10.86 4.27
C LYS A 151 4.90 11.20 4.26
N THR A 152 4.06 10.24 3.84
CA THR A 152 2.63 10.50 3.58
C THR A 152 1.71 9.63 4.44
N TYR A 153 2.13 8.39 4.71
CA TYR A 153 1.30 7.36 5.31
C TYR A 153 1.86 6.84 6.64
N THR A 154 0.95 6.38 7.49
CA THR A 154 1.18 5.62 8.72
C THR A 154 0.43 4.29 8.65
N TRP A 155 0.64 3.42 9.64
CA TRP A 155 -0.02 2.10 9.71
C TRP A 155 0.35 1.11 8.60
N VAL A 156 1.51 1.29 7.98
CA VAL A 156 2.11 0.31 7.04
C VAL A 156 3.27 -0.40 7.75
N PRO A 157 3.14 -1.71 8.05
CA PRO A 157 4.19 -2.46 8.75
C PRO A 157 5.49 -2.57 7.94
N LYS A 158 6.63 -2.39 8.62
CA LYS A 158 7.95 -2.48 7.99
C LYS A 158 8.26 -3.89 7.46
N ASP A 159 7.79 -4.92 8.15
CA ASP A 159 8.01 -6.32 7.76
C ASP A 159 7.21 -6.66 6.49
N LEU A 160 6.00 -6.13 6.36
CA LEU A 160 5.21 -6.27 5.13
C LEU A 160 5.91 -5.56 3.96
N ILE A 161 6.49 -4.38 4.17
CA ILE A 161 7.31 -3.69 3.15
C ILE A 161 8.53 -4.54 2.77
N ALA A 162 9.17 -5.17 3.75
CA ALA A 162 10.32 -6.04 3.49
C ALA A 162 9.93 -7.24 2.62
N LEU A 163 8.77 -7.86 2.91
CA LEU A 163 8.24 -8.98 2.14
C LEU A 163 7.89 -8.57 0.71
N PHE A 164 7.26 -7.42 0.51
CA PHE A 164 6.97 -6.87 -0.82
C PHE A 164 8.25 -6.65 -1.64
N VAL A 165 9.24 -5.93 -1.10
CA VAL A 165 10.51 -5.66 -1.81
C VAL A 165 11.32 -6.94 -2.06
N LYS A 166 11.19 -7.93 -1.17
CA LYS A 166 11.85 -9.24 -1.35
C LYS A 166 11.30 -9.98 -2.58
N ASN A 167 9.99 -9.90 -2.81
CA ASN A 167 9.27 -10.59 -3.89
C ASN A 167 9.07 -9.73 -5.15
N CYS A 168 9.50 -8.47 -5.16
CA CYS A 168 9.41 -7.61 -6.33
C CYS A 168 10.24 -8.17 -7.51
N PRO A 169 9.62 -8.52 -8.67
CA PRO A 169 10.31 -9.15 -9.80
C PRO A 169 11.52 -8.35 -10.29
N THR A 170 11.37 -7.02 -10.44
CA THR A 170 12.47 -6.13 -10.83
C THR A 170 13.61 -6.13 -9.79
N CYS A 171 13.29 -6.16 -8.49
CA CYS A 171 14.31 -6.22 -7.44
C CYS A 171 14.99 -7.60 -7.36
N VAL A 172 14.25 -8.68 -7.59
CA VAL A 172 14.77 -10.05 -7.61
C VAL A 172 15.75 -10.20 -8.77
N CYS A 173 15.35 -9.82 -9.99
CA CYS A 173 16.22 -9.88 -11.17
C CYS A 173 17.51 -9.08 -10.98
N LYS A 174 17.42 -7.85 -10.45
CA LYS A 174 18.61 -7.04 -10.11
C LYS A 174 19.53 -7.70 -9.06
N ARG A 175 18.98 -8.54 -8.18
CA ARG A 175 19.73 -9.20 -7.10
C ARG A 175 20.34 -10.52 -7.54
N THR A 176 19.62 -11.34 -8.31
CA THR A 176 20.03 -12.70 -8.70
C THR A 176 20.67 -12.76 -10.09
N GLY A 177 20.44 -11.75 -10.93
CA GLY A 177 20.88 -11.75 -12.32
C GLY A 177 20.10 -12.72 -13.23
N GLN A 178 19.05 -13.36 -12.72
CA GLN A 178 18.18 -14.27 -13.48
C GLN A 178 16.87 -13.54 -13.83
N ILE A 179 16.48 -13.58 -15.10
CA ILE A 179 15.10 -13.33 -15.52
C ILE A 179 14.35 -14.64 -15.30
N ASP A 180 13.32 -14.64 -14.46
CA ASP A 180 12.45 -15.82 -14.32
C ASP A 180 11.55 -15.85 -15.57
N GLU A 181 11.82 -16.76 -16.50
CA GLU A 181 11.06 -16.99 -17.74
C GLU A 181 9.67 -17.60 -17.44
N ARG A 182 8.84 -16.93 -16.62
CA ARG A 182 7.44 -17.34 -16.36
C ARG A 182 6.44 -16.69 -17.32
N VAL A 183 6.88 -16.35 -18.53
CA VAL A 183 6.00 -15.81 -19.59
C VAL A 183 6.14 -16.67 -20.84
N GLU A 184 5.84 -17.95 -20.75
CA GLU A 184 5.57 -18.78 -21.93
C GLU A 184 4.56 -19.86 -21.56
N ASP A 185 3.27 -19.49 -21.64
CA ASP A 185 2.21 -20.24 -22.34
C ASP A 185 0.83 -19.64 -21.97
N ALA A 186 0.48 -18.53 -22.62
CA ALA A 186 -0.92 -18.14 -22.77
C ALA A 186 -1.29 -18.30 -24.24
N ALA A 187 -1.23 -19.55 -24.72
CA ALA A 187 -1.80 -19.94 -26.00
C ALA A 187 -3.32 -19.62 -26.00
N PRO A 188 -3.84 -18.92 -27.02
CA PRO A 188 -5.27 -18.66 -27.13
C PRO A 188 -6.04 -19.97 -27.36
N PRO A 189 -7.23 -20.15 -26.76
CA PRO A 189 -8.05 -21.33 -27.04
C PRO A 189 -8.49 -21.32 -28.51
N GLN A 190 -8.08 -22.37 -29.24
CA GLN A 190 -8.55 -22.65 -30.58
C GLN A 190 -10.04 -23.02 -30.54
N GLN A 191 -10.86 -22.28 -31.27
CA GLN A 191 -12.27 -22.58 -31.50
C GLN A 191 -12.37 -23.84 -32.35
N THR A 192 -12.86 -24.95 -31.77
CA THR A 192 -13.30 -26.11 -32.54
C THR A 192 -14.76 -25.91 -32.95
N ASN A 193 -14.96 -25.55 -34.21
CA ASN A 193 -16.26 -25.69 -34.87
C ASN A 193 -16.46 -27.16 -35.27
N ALA A 194 -17.57 -27.78 -34.82
CA ALA A 194 -18.11 -29.01 -35.41
C ALA A 194 -19.63 -29.11 -35.17
N THR A 195 -20.36 -28.60 -36.15
CA THR A 195 -21.59 -29.04 -36.85
C THR A 195 -22.54 -30.10 -36.21
N PRO A 196 -23.88 -29.92 -36.36
CA PRO A 196 -24.91 -30.77 -35.76
C PRO A 196 -25.26 -32.02 -36.58
N THR A 197 -25.97 -32.96 -35.95
CA THR A 197 -26.77 -34.01 -36.59
C THR A 197 -28.15 -34.04 -35.94
#